data_AF-A0A9P7QKM1-F1
#
_entry.id   AF-A0A9P7QKM1-F1
#
_cell.length_a   1.000
_cell.length_b   1.000
_cell.length_c   1.000
_cell.angle_alpha   90.00
_cell.angle_beta   90.00
_cell.angle_gamma   90.00
#
_symmetry.space_group_name_H-M   'P 1'
#
loop_
_entity.id
_entity.type
_entity.pdbx_description
1 polymer ?
#
loop_
_entity_poly.entity_id
_entity_poly.type
_entity_poly.pdbx_seq_one_letter_code
_entity_poly.pdbx_strand_id
1 'polypeptide(L)'
;MALDTVRADFQKSELWLGGFYDDRGLPRPDVMRTNEEWYVRQGYEMLGAEAGAYEWMNRATGKIMEVPRAFFKKDLRKIRPRGGLGMRP
;
A
#
# COMPACT_ATOMS: atom_id res chain seq x y z
N MET A 1 13.60 1.55 10.07
CA MET A 1 13.27 1.86 8.66
C MET A 1 11.90 2.49 8.62
N ALA A 2 11.68 3.45 7.73
CA ALA A 2 10.39 4.10 7.53
C ALA A 2 10.05 4.13 6.03
N LEU A 3 8.76 4.19 5.73
CA LEU A 3 8.21 4.34 4.39
C LEU A 3 6.87 5.05 4.47
N ASP A 4 6.39 5.53 3.33
CA ASP A 4 5.01 5.95 3.17
C ASP A 4 4.26 5.06 2.17
N THR A 5 2.94 4.98 2.36
CA THR A 5 2.01 4.31 1.47
C THR A 5 0.62 4.92 1.61
N VAL A 6 -0.42 4.26 1.08
CA VAL A 6 -1.83 4.61 1.32
C VAL A 6 -2.45 3.66 2.32
N ARG A 7 -3.51 4.11 2.99
CA ARG A 7 -4.33 3.24 3.82
C ARG A 7 -5.14 2.25 2.99
N ALA A 8 -5.47 1.12 3.60
CA ALA A 8 -6.20 0.03 2.98
C ALA A 8 -7.62 0.45 2.55
N ASP A 9 -8.27 1.32 3.32
CA ASP A 9 -9.60 1.88 2.99
C ASP A 9 -9.58 2.67 1.69
N PHE A 10 -8.57 3.52 1.48
CA PHE A 10 -8.39 4.25 0.23
C PHE A 10 -8.09 3.30 -0.93
N GLN A 11 -7.17 2.35 -0.76
CA GLN A 11 -6.78 1.41 -1.82
C GLN A 11 -7.93 0.47 -2.25
N LYS A 12 -8.90 0.23 -1.37
CA LYS A 12 -10.12 -0.54 -1.65
C LYS A 12 -11.31 0.33 -2.07
N SER A 13 -11.16 1.65 -2.07
CA SER A 13 -12.25 2.55 -2.43
C SER A 13 -12.60 2.42 -3.91
N GLU A 14 -13.88 2.56 -4.24
CA GLU A 14 -14.33 2.59 -5.63
C GLU A 14 -13.71 3.73 -6.43
N LEU A 15 -13.43 4.87 -5.78
CA LEU A 15 -12.70 5.97 -6.38
C LEU A 15 -11.34 5.52 -6.92
N TRP A 16 -10.56 4.85 -6.07
CA TRP A 16 -9.23 4.37 -6.45
C TRP A 16 -9.30 3.20 -7.44
N LEU A 17 -10.19 2.22 -7.21
CA LEU A 17 -10.31 1.04 -8.07
C LEU A 17 -10.83 1.41 -9.47
N GLY A 18 -11.84 2.27 -9.56
CA GLY A 18 -12.36 2.76 -10.83
C GLY A 18 -11.31 3.54 -11.61
N GLY A 19 -10.61 4.47 -10.96
CA GLY A 19 -9.57 5.25 -11.62
C GLY A 19 -8.34 4.42 -12.02
N PHE A 20 -7.91 3.48 -11.18
CA PHE A 20 -6.69 2.73 -11.42
C PHE A 20 -6.87 1.53 -12.37
N TYR A 21 -8.06 0.91 -12.38
CA TYR A 21 -8.35 -0.26 -13.21
C TYR A 21 -9.33 0.06 -14.34
N ASP A 22 -10.57 0.39 -13.99
CA ASP A 22 -11.68 0.43 -14.96
C ASP A 22 -11.48 1.50 -16.04
N ASP A 23 -11.15 2.73 -15.65
CA ASP A 23 -10.89 3.85 -16.56
C ASP A 23 -9.75 3.54 -17.54
N ARG A 24 -8.87 2.61 -17.16
CA ARG A 24 -7.70 2.19 -17.94
C ARG A 24 -7.96 0.90 -18.73
N GLY A 25 -9.19 0.36 -18.70
CA GLY A 25 -9.56 -0.90 -19.35
C GLY A 25 -8.86 -2.12 -18.77
N LEU A 26 -8.41 -2.05 -17.50
CA LEU A 26 -7.72 -3.15 -16.83
C LEU A 26 -8.72 -3.93 -15.96
N PRO A 27 -8.58 -5.27 -15.87
CA PRO A 27 -9.39 -6.05 -14.95
C PRO A 27 -9.01 -5.72 -13.50
N ARG A 28 -10.03 -5.60 -12.64
CA ARG A 28 -9.82 -5.56 -11.19
C ARG A 28 -9.33 -6.93 -10.70
N PRO A 29 -8.54 -6.98 -9.60
CA PRO A 29 -8.20 -8.25 -8.96
C PRO A 29 -9.42 -8.85 -8.26
N ASP A 30 -9.56 -10.19 -8.28
CA ASP A 30 -10.61 -10.90 -7.52
C ASP A 30 -10.54 -10.62 -6.01
N VAL A 31 -9.34 -10.40 -5.50
CA VAL A 31 -9.08 -10.04 -4.11
C VAL A 31 -8.12 -8.86 -4.06
N MET A 32 -8.63 -7.70 -3.64
CA MET A 32 -7.81 -6.49 -3.45
C MET A 32 -6.98 -6.57 -2.16
N ARG A 33 -5.72 -6.99 -2.30
CA ARG A 33 -4.72 -6.95 -1.24
C ARG A 33 -4.05 -5.58 -1.22
N THR A 34 -3.87 -5.00 -0.03
CA THR A 34 -3.36 -3.63 0.09
C THR A 34 -1.91 -3.59 0.55
N ASN A 35 -1.24 -2.48 0.24
CA ASN A 35 0.13 -2.23 0.70
C ASN A 35 0.18 -2.16 2.23
N GLU A 36 -0.79 -1.49 2.87
CA GLU A 36 -0.91 -1.46 4.32
C GLU A 36 -0.96 -2.87 4.91
N GLU A 37 -1.85 -3.74 4.42
CA GLU A 37 -1.95 -5.12 4.92
C GLU A 37 -0.64 -5.90 4.75
N TRP A 38 0.06 -5.69 3.64
CA TRP A 38 1.35 -6.31 3.39
C TRP A 38 2.43 -5.82 4.36
N TYR A 39 2.55 -4.51 4.56
CA TYR A 39 3.54 -3.94 5.48
C TYR A 39 3.27 -4.30 6.93
N VAL A 40 2.02 -4.30 7.37
CA VAL A 40 1.64 -4.73 8.73
C VAL A 40 2.07 -6.18 8.99
N ARG A 41 1.88 -7.09 8.02
CA ARG A 41 2.37 -8.49 8.13
C ARG A 41 3.89 -8.60 8.21
N GLN A 42 4.62 -7.63 7.67
CA GLN A 42 6.08 -7.56 7.79
C GLN A 42 6.54 -6.95 9.12
N GLY A 43 5.62 -6.57 10.01
CA GLY A 43 5.93 -5.95 11.30
C GLY A 43 6.15 -4.44 11.23
N TYR A 44 5.56 -3.77 10.24
CA TYR A 44 5.47 -2.32 10.24
C TYR A 44 4.28 -1.85 11.07
N GLU A 45 4.43 -0.69 11.69
CA GLU A 45 3.41 0.00 12.48
C GLU A 45 3.12 1.36 11.83
N MET A 46 1.84 1.73 11.76
CA MET A 46 1.42 3.05 11.26
C MET A 46 1.77 4.12 12.30
N LEU A 47 2.35 5.22 11.84
CA LEU A 47 2.67 6.40 12.64
C LEU A 47 1.61 7.50 12.55
N GLY A 48 0.95 7.61 11.40
CA GLY A 48 -0.06 8.63 11.14
C GLY A 48 -0.41 8.68 9.65
N ALA A 49 -1.44 9.46 9.32
CA ALA A 49 -1.89 9.67 7.96
C ALA A 49 -2.25 11.14 7.72
N GLU A 50 -2.08 11.58 6.47
CA GLU A 50 -2.35 12.92 5.96
C GLU A 50 -3.24 12.81 4.72
N ALA A 51 -4.28 13.64 4.65
CA ALA A 51 -5.15 13.74 3.47
C ALA A 51 -4.49 14.64 2.40
N GLY A 52 -4.80 14.41 1.12
CA GLY A 52 -4.38 15.31 0.04
C GLY A 52 -2.86 15.41 -0.18
N ALA A 53 -2.09 14.40 0.24
CA ALA A 53 -0.64 14.47 0.26
C ALA A 53 0.02 14.47 -1.14
N TYR A 54 -0.70 13.98 -2.16
CA TYR A 54 -0.25 14.02 -3.55
C TYR A 54 -1.43 13.94 -4.51
N GLU A 55 -1.31 14.67 -5.62
CA GLU A 55 -2.26 14.61 -6.72
C GLU A 55 -1.84 13.51 -7.70
N TRP A 56 -2.78 12.61 -8.01
CA TRP A 56 -2.61 11.61 -9.07
C TRP A 56 -3.54 11.92 -10.24
N MET A 57 -2.95 12.10 -11.42
CA MET A 57 -3.70 12.29 -12.65
C MET A 57 -3.97 10.94 -13.31
N ASN A 58 -5.25 10.60 -13.45
CA ASN A 58 -5.66 9.50 -14.31
C ASN A 58 -5.44 9.89 -15.77
N ARG A 59 -4.42 9.31 -16.42
CA ARG A 59 -4.12 9.62 -17.82
C ARG A 59 -5.22 9.24 -18.81
N ALA A 60 -6.06 8.26 -18.47
CA ALA A 60 -7.14 7.84 -19.36
C ALA A 60 -8.28 8.86 -19.41
N THR A 61 -8.54 9.55 -18.29
CA THR A 61 -9.70 10.45 -18.16
C THR A 61 -9.33 11.91 -17.91
N GLY A 62 -8.07 12.22 -17.65
CA GLY A 62 -7.58 13.55 -17.27
C GLY A 62 -7.97 13.98 -15.85
N LYS A 63 -8.73 13.16 -15.10
CA LYS A 63 -9.18 13.47 -13.75
C LYS A 63 -8.00 13.48 -12.78
N ILE A 64 -7.95 14.49 -11.91
CA ILE A 64 -7.00 14.58 -10.80
C ILE A 64 -7.68 14.03 -9.55
N MET A 65 -7.00 13.16 -8.83
CA MET A 65 -7.44 12.63 -7.54
C MET A 65 -6.44 12.98 -6.46
N GLU A 66 -6.95 13.45 -5.33
CA GLU A 66 -6.18 13.59 -4.11
C GLU A 66 -5.94 12.21 -3.50
N VAL A 67 -4.67 11.87 -3.32
CA VAL A 67 -4.26 10.60 -2.74
C VAL A 67 -3.71 10.86 -1.33
N PRO A 68 -4.23 10.16 -0.30
CA PRO A 68 -3.73 10.30 1.06
C PRO A 68 -2.34 9.66 1.20
N ARG A 69 -1.59 10.09 2.22
CA ARG A 69 -0.34 9.45 2.63
C ARG A 69 -0.48 8.88 4.03
N ALA A 70 0.08 7.71 4.26
CA ALA A 70 0.20 7.09 5.57
C ALA A 70 1.65 6.67 5.79
N PHE A 71 2.18 7.04 6.96
CA PHE A 71 3.57 6.79 7.32
C PHE A 71 3.67 5.52 8.15
N PHE A 72 4.62 4.66 7.82
CA PHE A 72 4.85 3.40 8.52
C PHE A 72 6.31 3.28 8.94
N LYS A 73 6.55 2.66 10.10
CA LYS A 73 7.90 2.33 10.57
C LYS A 73 8.03 0.85 10.88
N LYS A 74 9.24 0.32 10.73
CA LYS A 74 9.64 -0.98 11.24
C LYS A 74 10.92 -0.85 12.05
N ASP A 75 10.87 -1.38 13.27
CA ASP A 75 12.07 -1.55 14.10
C ASP A 75 12.87 -2.75 13.59
N LEU A 76 14.02 -2.49 12.98
CA LEU A 76 14.85 -3.53 12.40
C LEU A 76 15.54 -4.41 13.46
N ARG A 77 15.63 -3.95 14.71
CA ARG A 77 16.18 -4.74 15.82
C ARG A 77 15.26 -5.88 16.25
N LYS A 78 13.96 -5.78 15.91
CA LYS A 78 12.94 -6.79 16.23
C LYS A 78 12.79 -7.84 15.11
N ILE A 79 13.65 -7.82 14.10
CA ILE A 79 13.61 -8.81 13.02
C ILE A 79 14.07 -10.15 13.59
N ARG A 80 13.17 -11.12 13.65
CA ARG A 80 13.55 -12.51 13.87
C ARG A 80 14.45 -12.96 12.72
N PRO A 81 15.60 -13.61 12.98
CA PRO A 81 16.39 -14.21 11.92
C PRO A 81 15.45 -15.09 11.09
N ARG A 82 15.37 -14.87 9.77
CA ARG A 82 14.80 -15.90 8.90
C ARG A 82 15.72 -17.10 9.08
N GLY A 83 15.15 -18.21 9.53
CA GLY A 83 15.91 -19.43 9.80
C GLY A 83 16.92 -19.65 8.68
N GLY A 84 18.20 -19.69 9.05
CA GLY A 84 19.24 -20.12 8.13
C GLY A 84 18.82 -21.46 7.55
N LEU A 85 19.09 -21.66 6.26
CA LEU A 85 19.00 -22.96 5.60
C LEU A 85 19.55 -24.01 6.56
N GLY A 86 18.65 -24.80 7.15
CA GLY A 86 19.01 -25.95 7.93
C GLY A 86 19.65 -26.95 6.98
N MET A 87 20.98 -26.91 6.90
CA MET A 87 21.76 -28.10 6.56
C MET A 87 21.37 -29.15 7.59
N ARG A 88 20.56 -30.11 7.17
CA ARG A 88 20.39 -31.36 7.91
C ARG A 88 21.63 -32.22 7.64
N PRO A 89 22.15 -32.92 8.67
CA PRO A 89 23.27 -33.84 8.52
C PRO A 89 22.94 -35.01 7.57
#